data_AF-A0A914KFJ0-F1
#
_entry.id   AF-A0A914KFJ0-F1
#
_cell.length_a   1.000
_cell.length_b   1.000
_cell.length_c   1.000
_cell.angle_alpha   90.00
_cell.angle_beta   90.00
_cell.angle_gamma   90.00
#
_symmetry.space_group_name_H-M   'P 1'
#
loop_
_entity.id
_entity.type
_entity.pdbx_description
1 polymer ?
#
loop_
_entity_poly.entity_id
_entity_poly.type
_entity_poly.pdbx_seq_one_letter_code
_entity_poly.pdbx_strand_id
1 'polypeptide(L)'
;MVKYILQSFKTNGRAGGIRLFMDYLKLPHEDEIVELDEWPKIKESTPFGKLPVLISNEENFILPETLAIYRFLAMKHGGFPEKLEEQVLCDSFGHHIRDYLLKVGLFSEAKS
;
A
#
# COMPACT_ATOMS: atom_id res chain seq x y z
N MET A 1 -13.62 -6.11 -15.51
CA MET A 1 -13.63 -4.81 -14.81
C MET A 1 -12.49 -4.87 -13.80
N VAL A 2 -11.62 -3.86 -13.72
CA VAL A 2 -10.47 -3.91 -12.80
C VAL A 2 -10.94 -3.70 -11.36
N LYS A 3 -10.50 -4.59 -10.48
CA LYS A 3 -10.95 -4.69 -9.08
C LYS A 3 -10.21 -3.73 -8.14
N TYR A 4 -8.94 -3.47 -8.46
CA TYR A 4 -8.02 -2.69 -7.64
C TYR A 4 -7.25 -1.69 -8.49
N ILE A 5 -7.16 -0.44 -8.01
CA ILE A 5 -6.30 0.59 -8.57
C ILE A 5 -5.31 0.99 -7.47
N LEU A 6 -4.01 0.97 -7.77
CA LEU A 6 -2.97 1.44 -6.88
C LEU A 6 -2.55 2.86 -7.28
N GLN A 7 -2.99 3.85 -6.51
CA GLN A 7 -2.59 5.24 -6.72
C GLN A 7 -1.24 5.50 -6.03
N SER A 8 -0.24 5.96 -6.79
CA SER A 8 1.12 6.12 -6.30
C SER A 8 1.96 7.10 -7.14
N PHE A 9 3.13 7.50 -6.64
CA PHE A 9 4.11 8.22 -7.45
C PHE A 9 4.76 7.31 -8.50
N LYS A 10 5.37 7.92 -9.53
CA LYS A 10 6.22 7.27 -10.54
C LYS A 10 7.57 6.79 -9.99
N THR A 11 7.56 6.14 -8.84
CA THR A 11 8.72 5.48 -8.25
C THR A 11 8.27 4.13 -7.70
N ASN A 12 9.20 3.20 -7.53
CA ASN A 12 8.86 1.93 -6.89
C ASN A 12 8.53 2.15 -5.41
N GLY A 13 9.46 2.70 -4.62
CA GLY A 13 9.19 3.07 -3.22
C GLY A 13 8.37 2.01 -2.45
N ARG A 14 7.34 2.47 -1.72
CA ARG A 14 6.39 1.58 -1.02
C ARG A 14 5.41 0.87 -1.97
N ALA A 15 5.08 1.50 -3.10
CA ALA A 15 4.10 0.99 -4.06
C ALA A 15 4.60 -0.27 -4.81
N GLY A 16 5.91 -0.35 -5.07
CA GLY A 16 6.52 -1.48 -5.77
C GLY A 16 6.37 -2.79 -5.01
N GLY A 17 6.48 -2.75 -3.67
CA GLY A 17 6.20 -3.94 -2.85
C GLY A 17 4.73 -4.36 -2.93
N ILE A 18 3.80 -3.41 -2.99
CA ILE A 18 2.36 -3.69 -3.13
C ILE A 18 2.07 -4.34 -4.48
N ARG A 19 2.65 -3.82 -5.58
CA ARG A 19 2.54 -4.42 -6.93
C ARG A 19 3.01 -5.86 -6.95
N LEU A 20 4.22 -6.12 -6.42
CA LEU A 20 4.78 -7.47 -6.32
C LEU A 20 3.88 -8.41 -5.52
N PHE A 21 3.27 -7.91 -4.44
CA PHE A 21 2.35 -8.71 -3.63
C PHE A 21 1.04 -9.01 -4.36
N MET A 22 0.47 -8.05 -5.08
CA MET A 22 -0.71 -8.26 -5.92
C MET A 22 -0.42 -9.26 -7.05
N ASP A 23 0.76 -9.17 -7.68
CA ASP A 23 1.21 -10.13 -8.70
C ASP A 23 1.37 -11.54 -8.12
N TYR A 24 1.95 -11.66 -6.93
CA TYR A 24 2.08 -12.93 -6.22
C TYR A 24 0.71 -13.58 -5.97
N LEU A 25 -0.28 -12.77 -5.55
CA LEU A 25 -1.67 -13.19 -5.37
C LEU A 25 -2.46 -13.34 -6.68
N LYS A 26 -1.83 -13.06 -7.84
CA LYS A 26 -2.44 -13.07 -9.17
C LYS A 26 -3.66 -12.17 -9.29
N LEU A 27 -3.62 -11.01 -8.63
CA LEU A 27 -4.70 -10.03 -8.62
C LEU A 27 -4.53 -9.03 -9.76
N PRO A 28 -5.48 -8.97 -10.71
CA PRO A 28 -5.45 -7.95 -11.75
C PRO A 28 -5.67 -6.57 -11.13
N HIS A 29 -4.76 -5.64 -11.43
CA HIS A 29 -4.76 -4.28 -10.90
C HIS A 29 -4.31 -3.28 -11.97
N GLU A 30 -4.70 -2.03 -11.78
CA GLU A 30 -4.21 -0.88 -12.55
C GLU A 30 -3.35 0.02 -11.66
N ASP A 31 -2.42 0.74 -12.28
CA ASP A 31 -1.60 1.75 -11.63
C ASP A 31 -2.11 3.14 -12.02
N GLU A 32 -2.50 3.92 -11.02
CA GLU A 32 -2.77 5.35 -11.20
C GLU A 32 -1.54 6.13 -10.74
N ILE A 33 -0.80 6.65 -11.70
CA ILE A 33 0.45 7.37 -11.41
C ILE A 33 0.14 8.85 -11.23
N VAL A 34 0.46 9.36 -10.05
CA VAL A 34 0.38 10.78 -9.70
C VAL A 34 1.73 11.42 -9.99
N GLU A 35 1.76 12.38 -10.90
CA GLU A 35 2.96 13.17 -11.16
C GLU A 35 3.19 14.21 -10.05
N LEU A 36 4.46 14.59 -9.83
CA LEU A 36 4.84 15.44 -8.69
C LEU A 36 4.24 16.86 -8.75
N ASP A 37 3.93 17.35 -9.94
CA ASP A 37 3.29 18.65 -10.19
C ASP A 37 1.77 18.61 -9.95
N GLU A 38 1.14 17.45 -10.06
CA GLU A 38 -0.26 17.23 -9.73
C GLU A 38 -0.48 17.01 -8.23
N TRP A 39 0.51 16.46 -7.54
CA TRP A 39 0.41 16.11 -6.12
C TRP A 39 -0.10 17.23 -5.20
N PRO A 40 0.38 18.49 -5.29
CA PRO A 40 -0.14 19.57 -4.44
C PRO A 40 -1.65 19.79 -4.56
N LYS A 41 -2.25 19.49 -5.72
CA LYS A 41 -3.68 19.69 -5.99
C LYS A 41 -4.55 18.63 -5.35
N ILE A 42 -4.04 17.40 -5.21
CA ILE A 42 -4.81 16.25 -4.72
C ILE A 42 -4.37 15.78 -3.32
N LYS A 43 -3.26 16.32 -2.78
CA LYS A 43 -2.74 15.93 -1.47
C LYS A 43 -3.77 16.07 -0.36
N GLU A 44 -4.54 17.15 -0.35
CA GLU A 44 -5.56 17.41 0.68
C GLU A 44 -6.75 16.46 0.61
N SER A 45 -7.10 15.98 -0.58
CA SER A 45 -8.16 14.98 -0.78
C SER A 45 -7.66 13.55 -0.62
N THR A 46 -6.35 13.33 -0.63
CA THR A 46 -5.74 12.02 -0.41
C THR A 46 -5.74 11.68 1.08
N PRO A 47 -6.22 10.49 1.50
CA PRO A 47 -6.22 10.10 2.90
C PRO A 47 -4.83 10.24 3.56
N PHE A 48 -4.81 10.90 4.72
CA PHE A 48 -3.60 11.25 5.48
C PHE A 48 -2.56 12.09 4.71
N GLY A 49 -2.91 12.63 3.53
CA GLY A 49 -1.99 13.39 2.69
C GLY A 49 -0.74 12.59 2.29
N LYS A 50 -0.89 11.27 2.11
CA LYS A 50 0.21 10.34 1.81
C LYS A 50 -0.20 9.35 0.71
N LEU A 51 0.78 8.99 -0.12
CA LEU A 51 0.71 7.87 -1.06
C LEU A 51 1.67 6.74 -0.62
N PRO A 52 1.42 5.48 -1.00
CA PRO A 52 0.34 5.00 -1.88
C PRO A 52 -1.00 4.79 -1.16
N VAL A 53 -2.10 4.75 -1.95
CA VAL A 53 -3.43 4.29 -1.51
C VAL A 53 -3.98 3.24 -2.48
N LEU A 54 -4.74 2.27 -1.97
CA LEU A 54 -5.44 1.27 -2.77
C LEU A 54 -6.91 1.66 -2.91
N ILE A 55 -7.40 1.78 -4.14
CA ILE A 55 -8.81 2.01 -4.44
C ILE A 55 -9.43 0.66 -4.80
N SER A 56 -10.45 0.23 -4.07
CA SER A 56 -11.20 -0.99 -4.38
C SER A 56 -12.56 -0.64 -4.95
N ASN A 57 -12.77 -0.96 -6.23
CA ASN A 57 -14.02 -0.67 -6.93
C ASN A 57 -15.17 -1.55 -6.43
N GLU A 58 -14.89 -2.82 -6.12
CA GLU A 58 -15.90 -3.76 -5.62
C GLU A 58 -16.38 -3.43 -4.20
N GLU A 59 -15.45 -3.07 -3.33
CA GLU A 59 -15.75 -2.77 -1.92
C GLU A 59 -16.06 -1.29 -1.69
N ASN A 60 -15.93 -0.47 -2.74
CA ASN A 60 -16.21 0.96 -2.76
C ASN A 60 -15.51 1.75 -1.63
N PHE A 61 -14.20 1.56 -1.48
CA PHE A 61 -13.40 2.29 -0.50
C PHE A 61 -11.97 2.59 -0.98
N ILE A 62 -11.33 3.55 -0.30
CA ILE A 62 -9.94 3.94 -0.49
C ILE A 62 -9.17 3.59 0.78
N LEU A 63 -8.13 2.76 0.65
CA LEU A 63 -7.31 2.27 1.76
C LEU A 63 -5.93 2.93 1.74
N PRO A 64 -5.63 3.82 2.69
CA PRO A 64 -4.26 4.28 2.92
C PRO A 64 -3.43 3.26 3.69
N GLU A 65 -2.14 3.57 3.82
CA GLU A 65 -1.13 2.84 4.59
C GLU A 65 -0.73 1.47 4.01
N THR A 66 0.56 1.36 3.65
CA THR A 66 1.12 0.20 2.95
C THR A 66 0.89 -1.12 3.70
N LEU A 67 1.06 -1.16 5.03
CA LEU A 67 0.84 -2.39 5.81
C LEU A 67 -0.65 -2.77 5.90
N ALA A 68 -1.56 -1.79 5.95
CA ALA A 68 -3.00 -2.06 5.93
C ALA A 68 -3.42 -2.64 4.56
N ILE A 69 -2.86 -2.11 3.47
CA ILE A 69 -3.07 -2.63 2.12
C ILE A 69 -2.63 -4.10 2.01
N TYR A 70 -1.42 -4.44 2.46
CA TYR A 70 -0.96 -5.84 2.46
C TYR A 70 -1.90 -6.75 3.24
N ARG A 71 -2.28 -6.34 4.46
CA ARG A 71 -3.16 -7.13 5.31
C ARG A 71 -4.52 -7.38 4.66
N PHE A 72 -5.15 -6.33 4.13
CA PHE A 72 -6.44 -6.45 3.45
C PHE A 72 -6.39 -7.42 2.27
N LEU A 73 -5.38 -7.27 1.41
CA LEU A 73 -5.20 -8.15 0.25
C LEU A 73 -4.96 -9.61 0.68
N ALA A 74 -4.11 -9.83 1.68
CA ALA A 74 -3.78 -11.15 2.21
C ALA A 74 -4.97 -11.85 2.88
N MET A 75 -5.76 -11.10 3.67
CA MET A 75 -6.95 -11.63 4.33
C MET A 75 -8.05 -11.99 3.32
N LYS A 76 -8.23 -11.17 2.28
CA LYS A 76 -9.32 -11.35 1.31
C LYS A 76 -9.01 -12.44 0.26
N HIS A 77 -7.76 -12.55 -0.19
CA HIS A 77 -7.39 -13.42 -1.32
C HIS A 77 -6.47 -14.57 -0.93
N GLY A 78 -6.22 -14.74 0.37
CA GLY A 78 -5.24 -15.70 0.88
C GLY A 78 -3.85 -15.09 1.02
N GLY A 79 -3.02 -15.73 1.84
CA GLY A 79 -1.68 -15.23 2.19
C GLY A 79 -1.56 -14.68 3.62
N PHE A 80 -2.65 -14.68 4.40
CA PHE A 80 -2.60 -14.43 5.83
C PHE A 80 -2.87 -15.74 6.61
N PRO A 81 -2.10 -16.07 7.65
CA PRO A 81 -2.30 -17.29 8.44
C PRO A 81 -3.67 -17.33 9.15
N GLU A 82 -4.18 -18.52 9.44
CA GLU A 82 -5.44 -18.66 10.20
C GLU A 82 -5.26 -18.40 11.70
N LYS A 83 -4.10 -18.80 12.25
CA LYS A 83 -3.82 -18.66 13.69
C LYS A 83 -3.45 -17.24 14.04
N LEU A 84 -4.06 -16.73 15.11
CA LEU A 84 -3.83 -15.36 15.59
C LEU A 84 -2.35 -15.08 15.88
N GLU A 85 -1.64 -16.03 16.46
CA GLU A 85 -0.22 -15.87 16.81
C GLU A 85 0.65 -15.71 15.57
N GLU A 86 0.34 -16.43 14.49
CA GLU A 86 1.05 -16.34 13.21
C GLU A 86 0.72 -15.02 12.50
N GLN A 87 -0.53 -14.57 12.57
CA GLN A 87 -0.97 -13.27 12.06
C GLN A 87 -0.22 -12.11 12.74
N VAL A 88 -0.19 -12.12 14.08
CA VAL A 88 0.51 -11.10 14.87
C VAL A 88 2.01 -11.13 14.59
N LEU A 89 2.58 -12.30 14.33
CA LEU A 89 3.98 -12.42 13.93
C LEU A 89 4.24 -11.79 12.55
N CYS A 90 3.38 -12.03 11.55
CA CYS A 90 3.46 -11.36 10.25
C CYS A 90 3.41 -9.84 10.39
N ASP A 91 2.53 -9.32 11.24
CA ASP A 91 2.42 -7.90 11.51
C ASP A 91 3.67 -7.33 12.17
N SER A 92 4.20 -8.04 13.17
CA SER A 92 5.44 -7.69 13.84
C SER A 92 6.60 -7.53 12.85
N PHE A 93 6.74 -8.47 11.90
CA PHE A 93 7.73 -8.36 10.83
C PHE A 93 7.49 -7.16 9.92
N GLY A 94 6.25 -6.93 9.49
CA GLY A 94 5.90 -5.78 8.67
C GLY A 94 6.25 -4.44 9.33
N HIS A 95 5.93 -4.31 10.62
CA HIS A 95 6.27 -3.13 11.41
C HIS A 95 7.78 -2.99 11.63
N HIS A 96 8.49 -4.08 11.89
CA HIS A 96 9.95 -4.07 12.05
C HIS A 96 10.66 -3.59 10.78
N ILE A 97 10.25 -4.12 9.62
CA ILE A 97 10.78 -3.70 8.31
C ILE A 97 10.48 -2.22 8.07
N ARG A 98 9.25 -1.76 8.36
CA ARG A 98 8.88 -0.34 8.23
C ARG A 98 9.80 0.55 9.07
N ASP A 99 10.00 0.22 10.35
CA ASP A 99 10.80 1.02 11.27
C ASP A 99 12.27 1.04 10.84
N TYR A 100 12.78 -0.09 10.36
CA TYR A 100 14.11 -0.15 9.77
C TYR A 100 14.24 0.73 8.52
N LEU A 101 13.27 0.69 7.59
CA LEU A 101 13.29 1.48 6.36
C LEU A 101 13.19 2.99 6.62
N LEU A 102 12.45 3.40 7.66
CA LEU A 102 12.45 4.78 8.14
C LEU A 102 13.83 5.19 8.67
N LYS A 103 14.47 4.32 9.48
CA LYS A 103 15.79 4.59 10.06
C LYS A 103 16.90 4.78 9.02
N VAL A 104 16.85 4.02 7.92
CA VAL A 104 17.85 4.11 6.84
C VAL A 104 17.51 5.18 5.78
N GLY A 105 16.44 5.96 5.99
CA GLY A 105 16.08 7.08 5.12
C GLY A 105 15.49 6.67 3.76
N LEU A 106 15.16 5.39 3.55
CA LEU A 106 14.56 4.91 2.30
C LEU A 106 13.15 5.46 2.08
N PHE A 107 12.48 5.85 3.16
CA PHE A 107 11.24 6.58 3.12
C PHE A 107 11.36 7.83 3.98
N SER A 108 11.81 8.94 3.40
CA SER A 108 11.62 10.23 4.05
C SER A 108 10.13 10.51 4.10
N GLU A 109 9.60 10.87 5.28
CA GLU A 109 8.36 11.64 5.29
C GLU A 109 8.63 12.90 4.48
N ALA A 110 7.84 13.11 3.42
CA ALA A 110 7.98 14.30 2.59
C ALA A 110 7.99 15.51 3.53
N LYS A 111 9.16 16.15 3.68
CA LYS A 111 9.26 17.39 4.45
C LYS A 111 8.29 18.35 3.78
N SER A 112 7.22 18.67 4.49
CA SER A 112 6.27 19.73 4.14
C SER A 112 7.00 21.04 3.97
#